data_AF-A0A1E7L9Y0-F1
#
_entry.id   AF-A0A1E7L9Y0-F1
#
_cell.length_a   1.000
_cell.length_b   1.000
_cell.length_c   1.000
_cell.angle_alpha   90.00
_cell.angle_beta   90.00
_cell.angle_gamma   90.00
#
_symmetry.space_group_name_H-M   'P 1'
#
loop_
_entity.id
_entity.type
_entity.pdbx_description
1 polymer ?
#
loop_
_entity_poly.entity_id
_entity_poly.type
_entity_poly.pdbx_seq_one_letter_code
_entity_poly.pdbx_strand_id
1 'polypeptide(L)'
;MADHHTARIPMSTAGRETWRRTPGGAREPGCCIAEVVEIRGPLDTSLFADAVRVVTSESEALRLRVAGEHARRAHAGDSGGVPVPPLEADADFPLPLVDVSAAADPEAAAAQWERAELARPLEPEGALSGQALIRLAADRFRWFHRHHPSVLDAFGCALVTRRVAEVYTARAEGRPHEEDRLAALSTLDADEARYRESGERERDREFWLGRYADRPQPLSLATAPETTQSQSAQSQSAHPETYGPDGAVRSRTVSLTAEASARVRAATR
;
A
#
# COMPACT_ATOMS: atom_id res chain seq x y z
N MET A 1 31.45 3.12 -15.52
CA MET A 1 30.06 3.57 -15.40
C MET A 1 29.18 2.47 -15.96
N ALA A 2 28.71 1.56 -15.11
CA ALA A 2 27.75 0.54 -15.55
C ALA A 2 26.40 1.24 -15.74
N ASP A 3 25.85 1.15 -16.94
CA ASP A 3 24.47 1.52 -17.21
C ASP A 3 23.57 0.61 -16.36
N HIS A 4 23.05 1.15 -15.27
CA HIS A 4 22.01 0.50 -14.48
C HIS A 4 20.72 0.67 -15.27
N HIS A 5 20.51 -0.17 -16.28
CA HIS A 5 19.22 -0.28 -16.92
C HIS A 5 18.30 -1.01 -15.93
N THR A 6 17.74 -0.27 -14.98
CA THR A 6 16.78 -0.81 -14.03
C THR A 6 15.63 -1.42 -14.82
N ALA A 7 15.35 -2.70 -14.58
CA ALA A 7 14.30 -3.42 -15.30
C ALA A 7 12.96 -2.71 -15.05
N ARG A 8 12.26 -2.36 -16.14
CA ARG A 8 10.93 -1.76 -16.03
C ARG A 8 9.93 -2.83 -15.61
N ILE A 9 9.20 -2.55 -14.55
CA ILE A 9 8.18 -3.44 -13.98
C ILE A 9 6.82 -2.98 -14.49
N PRO A 10 6.03 -3.85 -15.13
CA PRO A 10 4.68 -3.51 -15.53
C PRO A 10 3.78 -3.41 -14.29
N MET A 11 2.95 -2.37 -14.23
CA MET A 11 1.89 -2.30 -13.22
C MET A 11 0.77 -3.29 -13.56
N SER A 12 0.21 -3.98 -12.57
CA SER A 12 -0.90 -4.94 -12.75
C SER A 12 -2.17 -4.28 -13.33
N THR A 13 -3.14 -5.07 -13.79
CA THR A 13 -4.42 -4.52 -14.31
C THR A 13 -5.10 -3.64 -13.27
N ALA A 14 -5.26 -4.16 -12.06
CA ALA A 14 -5.90 -3.46 -10.96
C ALA A 14 -5.11 -2.19 -10.61
N GLY A 15 -3.78 -2.28 -10.58
CA GLY A 15 -2.93 -1.13 -10.32
C GLY A 15 -3.13 0.00 -11.33
N ARG A 16 -3.20 -0.34 -12.63
CA ARG A 16 -3.43 0.62 -13.70
C ARG A 16 -4.78 1.32 -13.58
N GLU A 17 -5.83 0.56 -13.27
CA GLU A 17 -7.18 1.11 -13.07
C GLU A 17 -7.20 2.05 -11.86
N THR A 18 -6.59 1.67 -10.74
CA THR A 18 -6.44 2.55 -9.57
C THR A 18 -5.67 3.82 -9.93
N TRP A 19 -4.55 3.70 -10.64
CA TRP A 19 -3.74 4.86 -11.05
C TRP A 19 -4.53 5.86 -11.87
N ARG A 20 -5.32 5.38 -12.85
CA ARG A 20 -6.17 6.24 -13.69
C ARG A 20 -7.30 6.93 -12.92
N ARG A 21 -7.74 6.35 -11.80
CA ARG A 21 -8.80 6.87 -10.94
C ARG A 21 -8.33 7.90 -9.91
N THR A 22 -7.02 8.10 -9.77
CA THR A 22 -6.44 9.11 -8.89
C THR A 22 -5.96 10.30 -9.74
N PRO A 23 -6.77 11.36 -9.94
CA PRO A 23 -6.28 12.60 -10.53
C PRO A 23 -5.07 13.10 -9.72
N GLY A 24 -3.95 13.41 -10.38
CA GLY A 24 -2.69 13.77 -9.69
C GLY A 24 -1.76 12.59 -9.39
N GLY A 25 -2.21 11.34 -9.58
CA GLY A 25 -1.42 10.13 -9.33
C GLY A 25 -0.90 10.07 -7.89
N ALA A 26 0.32 9.57 -7.68
CA ALA A 26 0.95 9.48 -6.37
C ALA A 26 1.21 10.84 -5.67
N ARG A 27 0.99 11.96 -6.37
CA ARG A 27 1.18 13.31 -5.83
C ARG A 27 -0.06 13.88 -5.15
N GLU A 28 -1.21 13.23 -5.33
CA GLU A 28 -2.46 13.66 -4.72
C GLU A 28 -2.41 13.38 -3.20
N PRO A 29 -2.62 14.38 -2.33
CA PRO A 29 -2.70 14.15 -0.89
C PRO A 29 -3.78 13.12 -0.54
N GLY A 30 -3.52 12.23 0.42
CA GLY A 30 -4.50 11.23 0.84
C GLY A 30 -4.74 10.07 -0.14
N CYS A 31 -4.05 10.00 -1.29
CA CYS A 31 -4.19 8.89 -2.24
C CYS A 31 -3.50 7.58 -1.82
N CYS A 32 -3.18 7.39 -0.53
CA CYS A 32 -2.42 6.26 -0.03
C CYS A 32 -3.23 5.39 0.93
N ILE A 33 -3.06 4.08 0.88
CA ILE A 33 -3.51 3.18 1.95
C ILE A 33 -2.45 3.26 3.04
N ALA A 34 -2.86 3.41 4.30
CA ALA A 34 -1.94 3.40 5.42
C ALA A 34 -2.43 2.48 6.54
N GLU A 35 -1.47 1.84 7.18
CA GLU A 35 -1.66 1.03 8.38
C GLU A 35 -0.73 1.55 9.49
N VAL A 36 -1.28 1.60 10.71
CA VAL A 36 -0.51 1.86 11.93
C VAL A 36 -0.55 0.61 12.79
N VAL A 37 0.62 0.03 13.02
CA VAL A 37 0.81 -1.14 13.87
C VAL A 37 1.26 -0.68 15.24
N GLU A 38 0.39 -0.82 16.25
CA GLU A 38 0.79 -0.53 17.63
C GLU A 38 1.53 -1.72 18.24
N ILE A 39 2.74 -1.47 18.74
CA ILE A 39 3.61 -2.44 19.37
C ILE A 39 3.74 -2.08 20.85
N ARG A 40 3.34 -3.02 21.72
CA ARG A 40 3.40 -2.87 23.18
C ARG A 40 4.38 -3.88 23.75
N GLY A 41 5.31 -3.41 24.57
CA GLY A 41 6.42 -4.17 25.11
C GLY A 41 7.78 -3.70 24.58
N PRO A 42 8.88 -4.24 25.16
CA PRO A 42 10.23 -3.94 24.69
C PRO A 42 10.41 -4.37 23.24
N LEU A 43 11.03 -3.51 22.44
CA LEU A 43 11.33 -3.74 21.03
C LEU A 43 12.83 -3.52 20.80
N ASP A 44 13.51 -4.51 20.22
CA ASP A 44 14.84 -4.28 19.67
C ASP A 44 14.67 -3.58 18.31
N THR A 45 14.91 -2.28 18.28
CA THR A 45 14.69 -1.45 17.10
C THR A 45 15.61 -1.80 15.93
N SER A 46 16.82 -2.30 16.22
CA SER A 46 17.78 -2.72 15.19
C SER A 46 17.31 -4.02 14.54
N LEU A 47 16.90 -4.98 15.37
CA LEU A 47 16.34 -6.25 14.90
C LEU A 47 15.03 -6.04 14.12
N PHE A 48 14.18 -5.12 14.57
CA PHE A 48 12.95 -4.75 13.87
C PHE A 48 13.24 -4.11 12.52
N ALA A 49 14.17 -3.15 12.45
CA ALA A 49 14.58 -2.53 11.20
C ALA A 49 15.12 -3.56 10.20
N ASP A 50 15.87 -4.55 10.68
CA ASP A 50 16.36 -5.65 9.84
C ASP A 50 15.24 -6.57 9.36
N ALA A 51 14.25 -6.89 10.22
CA ALA A 51 13.08 -7.66 9.80
C ALA A 51 12.28 -6.93 8.70
N VAL A 52 12.03 -5.63 8.87
CA VAL A 52 11.40 -4.79 7.86
C VAL A 52 12.20 -4.80 6.56
N ARG A 53 13.53 -4.69 6.62
CA ARG A 53 14.41 -4.73 5.45
C ARG A 53 14.32 -6.05 4.69
N VAL A 54 14.29 -7.18 5.41
CA VAL A 54 14.12 -8.51 4.81
C VAL A 54 12.80 -8.58 4.05
N VAL A 55 11.68 -8.23 4.69
CA VAL A 55 10.35 -8.30 4.06
C VAL A 55 10.23 -7.35 2.86
N THR A 56 10.84 -6.17 2.98
CA THR A 56 10.95 -5.21 1.87
C THR A 56 11.76 -5.77 0.70
N SER A 57 12.80 -6.56 0.98
CA SER A 57 13.56 -7.24 -0.07
C SER A 57 12.78 -8.40 -0.72
N GLU A 58 11.91 -9.07 0.05
CA GLU A 58 11.02 -10.13 -0.45
C GLU A 58 9.90 -9.57 -1.35
N SER A 59 9.39 -8.37 -1.05
CA SER A 59 8.30 -7.74 -1.78
C SER A 59 8.78 -6.59 -2.66
N GLU A 60 8.94 -6.86 -3.96
CA GLU A 60 9.25 -5.84 -4.96
C GLU A 60 8.23 -4.69 -4.96
N ALA A 61 6.95 -5.01 -4.68
CA ALA A 61 5.84 -4.05 -4.62
C ALA A 61 6.11 -2.88 -3.64
N LEU A 62 6.75 -3.16 -2.50
CA LEU A 62 7.09 -2.15 -1.50
C LEU A 62 8.13 -1.15 -1.99
N ARG A 63 8.99 -1.58 -2.92
CA ARG A 63 10.11 -0.79 -3.45
C ARG A 63 9.80 -0.13 -4.79
N LEU A 64 8.56 -0.25 -5.29
CA LEU A 64 8.19 0.33 -6.58
C LEU A 64 8.17 1.86 -6.52
N ARG A 65 8.70 2.44 -7.59
CA ARG A 65 8.69 3.87 -7.86
C ARG A 65 8.31 4.12 -9.30
N VAL A 66 7.77 5.31 -9.57
CA VAL A 66 7.64 5.86 -10.91
C VAL A 66 9.02 6.14 -11.47
N ALA A 67 9.35 5.59 -12.63
CA ALA A 67 10.67 5.79 -13.23
C ALA A 67 10.97 7.28 -13.49
N GLY A 68 12.17 7.73 -13.12
CA GLY A 68 12.50 9.15 -12.92
C GLY A 68 12.20 10.12 -14.08
N GLU A 69 12.25 9.67 -15.34
CA GLU A 69 11.90 10.51 -16.51
C GLU A 69 10.39 10.84 -16.62
N HIS A 70 9.54 9.99 -16.02
CA HIS A 70 8.09 10.09 -16.04
C HIS A 70 7.56 10.76 -14.77
N ALA A 71 8.28 10.65 -13.65
CA ALA A 71 7.98 11.38 -12.41
C ALA A 71 7.98 12.92 -12.62
N ARG A 72 8.77 13.42 -13.57
CA ARG A 72 8.84 14.85 -13.92
C ARG A 72 7.77 15.29 -14.94
N ARG A 73 7.26 14.37 -15.77
CA ARG A 73 6.34 14.66 -16.89
C ARG A 73 4.85 14.55 -16.56
N ALA A 74 4.47 13.90 -15.46
CA ALA A 74 3.06 13.80 -15.03
C ALA A 74 2.37 15.15 -14.72
N HIS A 75 3.06 16.29 -14.93
CA HIS A 75 2.59 17.66 -14.72
C HIS A 75 2.16 18.39 -15.99
N ALA A 76 2.51 17.89 -17.18
CA ALA A 76 2.17 18.58 -18.43
C ALA A 76 0.71 18.25 -18.79
N GLY A 77 -0.18 19.20 -18.50
CA GLY A 77 -1.62 19.07 -18.65
C GLY A 77 -2.04 18.87 -20.09
N ASP A 78 -2.15 17.61 -20.49
CA ASP A 78 -2.85 17.23 -21.71
C ASP A 78 -4.13 16.50 -21.33
N SER A 79 -5.21 16.80 -22.03
CA SER A 79 -6.59 16.47 -21.64
C SER A 79 -6.94 14.98 -21.85
N GLY A 80 -5.93 14.12 -21.92
CA GLY A 80 -6.03 12.67 -21.94
C GLY A 80 -5.61 12.12 -20.57
N GLY A 81 -6.42 11.25 -19.97
CA GLY A 81 -6.25 10.81 -18.59
C GLY A 81 -4.84 10.37 -18.20
N VAL A 82 -4.54 10.38 -16.88
CA VAL A 82 -3.19 10.17 -16.34
C VAL A 82 -2.54 8.92 -16.96
N PRO A 83 -1.47 9.08 -17.78
CA PRO A 83 -0.77 7.93 -18.36
C PRO A 83 -0.18 7.09 -17.23
N VAL A 84 -0.30 5.77 -17.34
CA VAL A 84 0.32 4.83 -16.40
C VAL A 84 1.83 4.89 -16.63
N PRO A 85 2.63 5.32 -15.65
CA PRO A 85 4.07 5.40 -15.83
C PRO A 85 4.71 4.01 -15.74
N PRO A 86 5.87 3.81 -16.38
CA PRO A 86 6.70 2.65 -16.09
C PRO A 86 7.17 2.69 -14.63
N LEU A 87 7.23 1.52 -14.00
CA LEU A 87 7.73 1.38 -12.64
C LEU A 87 9.16 0.83 -12.65
N GLU A 88 9.90 1.15 -11.61
CA GLU A 88 11.20 0.58 -11.30
C GLU A 88 11.30 0.27 -9.80
N ALA A 89 12.14 -0.69 -9.43
CA ALA A 89 12.36 -1.01 -8.03
C ALA A 89 13.54 -0.20 -7.49
N ASP A 90 13.35 0.48 -6.36
CA ASP A 90 14.45 1.04 -5.58
C ASP A 90 15.24 -0.07 -4.89
N ALA A 91 16.54 0.17 -4.68
CA ALA A 91 17.35 -0.63 -3.79
C ALA A 91 17.11 -0.23 -2.32
N ASP A 92 16.80 1.04 -2.06
CA ASP A 92 16.70 1.57 -0.71
C ASP A 92 15.25 1.94 -0.33
N PHE A 93 14.77 1.34 0.75
CA PHE A 93 13.48 1.69 1.36
C PHE A 93 13.68 1.80 2.89
N PRO A 94 14.00 3.00 3.39
CA PRO A 94 14.44 3.18 4.78
C PRO A 94 13.30 3.01 5.78
N LEU A 95 13.67 2.72 7.03
CA LEU A 95 12.77 2.76 8.20
C LEU A 95 13.30 3.81 9.20
N PRO A 96 12.96 5.10 9.03
CA PRO A 96 13.35 6.14 9.97
C PRO A 96 12.73 5.89 11.35
N LEU A 97 13.50 6.19 12.40
CA LEU A 97 13.03 6.21 13.79
C LEU A 97 12.64 7.63 14.18
N VAL A 98 11.36 7.84 14.48
CA VAL A 98 10.81 9.11 14.96
C VAL A 98 10.59 8.99 16.46
N ASP A 99 11.39 9.68 17.27
CA ASP A 99 11.27 9.62 18.73
C ASP A 99 10.43 10.80 19.24
N VAL A 100 9.22 10.49 19.73
CA VAL A 100 8.32 11.46 20.37
C VAL A 100 8.19 11.20 21.87
N SER A 101 9.02 10.31 22.44
CA SER A 101 8.91 9.90 23.84
C SER A 101 9.21 11.02 24.84
N ALA A 102 9.88 12.08 24.41
CA ALA A 102 10.14 13.28 25.20
C ALA A 102 9.04 14.36 25.08
N ALA A 103 8.01 14.15 24.26
CA ALA A 103 6.89 15.08 24.14
C ALA A 103 6.02 15.06 25.41
N ALA A 104 5.32 16.17 25.70
CA ALA A 104 4.40 16.24 26.83
C ALA A 104 3.23 15.25 26.70
N ASP A 105 2.79 14.99 25.46
CA ASP A 105 1.84 13.95 25.11
C ASP A 105 2.37 13.18 23.88
N PRO A 106 3.09 12.06 24.09
CA PRO A 106 3.64 11.25 23.01
C PRO A 106 2.57 10.66 22.06
N GLU A 107 1.35 10.41 22.56
CA GLU A 107 0.25 9.87 21.76
C GLU A 107 -0.27 10.91 20.78
N ALA A 108 -0.52 12.14 21.27
CA ALA A 108 -0.93 13.26 20.43
C ALA A 108 0.16 13.64 19.41
N ALA A 109 1.43 13.59 19.81
CA ALA A 109 2.57 13.86 18.93
C ALA A 109 2.68 12.81 17.81
N ALA A 110 2.54 11.52 18.13
CA ALA A 110 2.53 10.45 17.13
C ALA A 110 1.36 10.61 16.15
N ALA A 111 0.14 10.84 16.64
CA ALA A 111 -1.04 11.04 15.79
C ALA A 111 -0.95 12.31 14.92
N GLN A 112 -0.26 13.36 15.40
CA GLN A 112 0.03 14.54 14.58
C GLN A 112 1.03 14.22 13.47
N TRP A 113 2.08 13.46 13.78
CA TRP A 113 3.07 13.02 12.79
C TRP A 113 2.41 12.14 11.71
N GLU A 114 1.60 11.15 12.10
CA GLU A 114 0.88 10.26 11.18
C GLU A 114 -0.03 11.05 10.22
N ARG A 115 -0.83 12.00 10.75
CA ARG A 115 -1.67 12.87 9.92
C ARG A 115 -0.87 13.75 8.96
N ALA A 116 0.26 14.29 9.43
CA ALA A 116 1.14 15.07 8.55
C ALA A 116 1.70 14.21 7.42
N GLU A 117 2.07 12.95 7.70
CA GLU A 117 2.60 12.04 6.70
C GLU A 117 1.54 11.57 5.70
N LEU A 118 0.27 11.42 6.11
CA LEU A 118 -0.86 11.12 5.20
C LEU A 118 -1.23 12.30 4.30
N ALA A 119 -1.15 13.52 4.85
CA ALA A 119 -1.39 14.74 4.10
C ALA A 119 -0.26 15.05 3.11
N ARG A 120 0.92 14.46 3.30
CA ARG A 120 2.02 14.57 2.35
C ARG A 120 1.74 13.68 1.13
N PRO A 121 1.99 14.17 -0.08
CA PRO A 121 2.15 13.30 -1.25
C PRO A 121 3.10 12.13 -0.96
N LEU A 122 2.95 11.02 -1.67
CA LEU A 122 4.03 10.03 -1.70
C LEU A 122 5.25 10.69 -2.37
N GLU A 123 6.45 10.44 -1.85
CA GLU A 123 7.69 11.24 -1.97
C GLU A 123 8.00 11.94 -3.32
N PRO A 124 8.79 13.04 -3.34
CA PRO A 124 9.07 13.83 -4.53
C PRO A 124 9.77 13.15 -5.71
N GLU A 125 10.36 11.97 -5.63
CA GLU A 125 11.07 11.34 -6.76
C GLU A 125 10.35 10.09 -7.29
N GLY A 126 9.05 9.99 -7.01
CA GLY A 126 8.19 8.94 -7.56
C GLY A 126 8.07 7.70 -6.68
N ALA A 127 8.50 7.72 -5.41
CA ALA A 127 8.27 6.56 -4.53
C ALA A 127 6.77 6.32 -4.34
N LEU A 128 6.36 5.05 -4.30
CA LEU A 128 4.95 4.65 -4.13
C LEU A 128 4.65 4.07 -2.74
N SER A 129 5.63 4.12 -1.84
CA SER A 129 5.55 3.60 -0.48
C SER A 129 6.32 4.52 0.46
N GLY A 130 5.97 4.50 1.75
CA GLY A 130 6.71 5.16 2.83
C GLY A 130 6.44 4.47 4.16
N GLN A 131 7.37 4.58 5.11
CA GLN A 131 7.23 3.98 6.44
C GLN A 131 8.07 4.71 7.50
N ALA A 132 7.72 4.51 8.76
CA ALA A 132 8.51 4.95 9.91
C ALA A 132 8.20 4.11 11.15
N LEU A 133 9.19 3.95 12.03
CA LEU A 133 8.99 3.48 13.39
C LEU A 133 8.93 4.70 14.31
N ILE A 134 7.83 4.86 15.03
CA ILE A 134 7.59 5.95 15.97
C ILE A 134 7.74 5.40 17.38
N ARG A 135 8.60 6.01 18.20
CA ARG A 135 8.79 5.65 19.61
C ARG A 135 8.00 6.59 20.51
N LEU A 136 7.08 6.02 21.28
CA LEU A 136 6.24 6.74 22.25
C LEU A 136 6.75 6.58 23.69
N ALA A 137 7.41 5.47 23.99
CA ALA A 137 8.03 5.18 25.28
C ALA A 137 9.15 4.13 25.12
N ALA A 138 9.74 3.65 26.23
CA ALA A 138 10.71 2.55 26.18
C ALA A 138 10.10 1.21 25.71
N ASP A 139 8.80 1.03 25.90
CA ASP A 139 8.03 -0.19 25.65
C ASP A 139 6.77 0.08 24.81
N ARG A 140 6.70 1.22 24.13
CA ARG A 140 5.56 1.58 23.26
C ARG A 140 6.05 2.19 21.96
N PHE A 141 5.67 1.56 20.87
CA PHE A 141 6.05 1.95 19.52
C PHE A 141 4.84 1.87 18.60
N ARG A 142 4.90 2.64 17.51
CA ARG A 142 3.99 2.51 16.37
C ARG A 142 4.81 2.35 15.10
N TRP A 143 4.54 1.32 14.32
CA TRP A 143 5.08 1.22 12.98
C TRP A 143 4.03 1.68 11.99
N PHE A 144 4.30 2.82 11.37
CA PHE A 144 3.48 3.41 10.33
C PHE A 144 4.04 2.99 8.96
N HIS A 145 3.16 2.56 8.07
CA HIS A 145 3.50 2.41 6.65
C HIS A 145 2.32 2.77 5.76
N ARG A 146 2.65 3.34 4.59
CA ARG A 146 1.70 3.84 3.61
C ARG A 146 2.13 3.48 2.20
N HIS A 147 1.16 3.22 1.33
CA HIS A 147 1.38 2.74 -0.03
C HIS A 147 0.36 3.35 -0.99
N HIS A 148 0.78 3.60 -2.23
CA HIS A 148 -0.17 3.91 -3.30
C HIS A 148 -1.01 2.64 -3.56
N PRO A 149 -2.35 2.72 -3.62
CA PRO A 149 -3.20 1.55 -3.82
C PRO A 149 -3.01 0.87 -5.18
N SER A 150 -2.22 1.46 -6.09
CA SER A 150 -1.84 0.80 -7.35
C SER A 150 -0.73 -0.23 -7.19
N VAL A 151 0.01 -0.22 -6.07
CA VAL A 151 1.12 -1.15 -5.80
C VAL A 151 0.82 -2.11 -4.66
N LEU A 152 0.02 -1.68 -3.67
CA LEU A 152 -0.35 -2.52 -2.54
C LEU A 152 -1.76 -2.18 -2.07
N ASP A 153 -2.60 -3.20 -1.90
CA ASP A 153 -3.93 -3.04 -1.32
C ASP A 153 -3.91 -3.26 0.21
N ALA A 154 -5.08 -3.12 0.85
CA ALA A 154 -5.19 -3.29 2.30
C ALA A 154 -4.91 -4.74 2.77
N PHE A 155 -5.14 -5.74 1.91
CA PHE A 155 -4.82 -7.13 2.22
C PHE A 155 -3.30 -7.37 2.16
N GLY A 156 -2.64 -6.80 1.15
CA GLY A 156 -1.19 -6.77 1.02
C GLY A 156 -0.51 -6.11 2.22
N CYS A 157 -1.05 -5.00 2.73
CA CYS A 157 -0.55 -4.37 3.97
C CYS A 157 -0.58 -5.37 5.14
N ALA A 158 -1.69 -6.07 5.33
CA ALA A 158 -1.82 -7.07 6.40
C ALA A 158 -0.85 -8.25 6.23
N LEU A 159 -0.56 -8.68 5.00
CA LEU A 159 0.45 -9.72 4.72
C LEU A 159 1.86 -9.24 5.05
N VAL A 160 2.20 -8.01 4.67
CA VAL A 160 3.50 -7.39 4.99
C VAL A 160 3.67 -7.27 6.50
N THR A 161 2.66 -6.75 7.20
CA THR A 161 2.67 -6.64 8.66
C THR A 161 2.87 -7.98 9.35
N ARG A 162 2.14 -9.00 8.92
CA ARG A 162 2.29 -10.36 9.43
C ARG A 162 3.69 -10.90 9.18
N ARG A 163 4.20 -10.75 7.95
CA ARG A 163 5.52 -11.26 7.57
C ARG A 163 6.64 -10.59 8.37
N VAL A 164 6.56 -9.28 8.62
CA VAL A 164 7.53 -8.57 9.46
C VAL A 164 7.53 -9.11 10.88
N ALA A 165 6.34 -9.34 11.46
CA ALA A 165 6.23 -9.93 12.79
C ALA A 165 6.86 -11.34 12.85
N GLU A 166 6.61 -12.18 11.84
CA GLU A 166 7.19 -13.52 11.74
C GLU A 166 8.71 -13.50 11.65
N VAL A 167 9.27 -12.68 10.76
CA VAL A 167 10.73 -12.53 10.59
C VAL A 167 11.37 -11.98 11.86
N TYR A 168 10.77 -10.97 12.49
CA TYR A 168 11.26 -10.40 13.75
C TYR A 168 11.28 -11.47 14.86
N THR A 169 10.16 -12.16 15.08
CA THR A 169 10.07 -13.22 16.10
C THR A 169 11.07 -14.34 15.84
N ALA A 170 11.18 -14.82 14.59
CA ALA A 170 12.10 -15.89 14.25
C ALA A 170 13.56 -15.49 14.53
N ARG A 171 13.97 -14.27 14.16
CA ARG A 171 15.32 -13.80 14.43
C ARG A 171 15.58 -13.57 15.92
N ALA A 172 14.61 -13.02 16.66
CA ALA A 172 14.70 -12.86 18.11
C ALA A 172 14.91 -14.20 18.84
N GLU A 173 14.35 -15.28 18.29
CA GLU A 173 14.46 -16.64 18.80
C GLU A 173 15.64 -17.45 18.20
N GLY A 174 16.42 -16.86 17.29
CA GLY A 174 17.53 -17.56 16.61
C GLY A 174 17.08 -18.68 15.67
N ARG A 175 15.86 -18.61 15.13
CA ARG A 175 15.27 -19.59 14.20
C ARG A 175 15.32 -19.11 12.74
N PRO A 176 15.30 -20.04 11.76
CA PRO A 176 15.14 -19.68 10.36
C PRO A 176 13.78 -19.02 10.09
N HIS A 177 13.73 -18.19 9.04
CA HIS A 177 12.55 -17.43 8.63
C HIS A 177 12.22 -17.59 7.14
N GLU A 178 12.76 -18.62 6.47
CA GLU A 178 12.59 -18.82 5.02
C GLU A 178 11.23 -19.44 4.64
N GLU A 179 10.50 -19.99 5.62
CA GLU A 179 9.13 -20.47 5.41
C GLU A 179 8.17 -19.29 5.22
N ASP A 180 7.12 -19.46 4.41
CA ASP A 180 6.06 -18.47 4.17
C ASP A 180 6.54 -17.10 3.62
N ARG A 181 7.61 -17.10 2.81
CA ARG A 181 8.05 -15.90 2.08
C ARG A 181 6.95 -15.36 1.17
N LEU A 182 6.90 -14.04 1.04
CA LEU A 182 6.02 -13.39 0.07
C LEU A 182 6.39 -13.84 -1.35
N ALA A 183 5.38 -14.11 -2.17
CA ALA A 183 5.57 -14.44 -3.57
C ALA A 183 6.15 -13.25 -4.35
N ALA A 184 6.97 -13.56 -5.36
CA ALA A 184 7.51 -12.53 -6.25
C ALA A 184 6.39 -11.87 -7.06
N LEU A 185 6.57 -10.60 -7.43
CA LEU A 185 5.58 -9.87 -8.23
C LEU A 185 5.37 -10.52 -9.61
N SER A 186 6.42 -11.12 -10.16
CA SER A 186 6.37 -11.90 -11.41
C SER A 186 5.39 -13.08 -11.37
N THR A 187 5.08 -13.62 -10.19
CA THR A 187 4.04 -14.65 -10.03
C THR A 187 2.66 -14.07 -10.32
N LEU A 188 2.37 -12.85 -9.84
CA LEU A 188 1.11 -12.15 -10.14
C LEU A 188 1.01 -11.84 -11.64
N ASP A 189 2.10 -11.40 -12.28
CA ASP A 189 2.11 -11.11 -13.71
C ASP A 189 1.82 -12.37 -14.55
N ALA A 190 2.43 -13.50 -14.18
CA ALA A 190 2.19 -14.78 -14.83
C ALA A 190 0.74 -15.26 -14.65
N ASP A 191 0.17 -15.07 -13.46
CA ASP A 191 -1.21 -15.44 -13.17
C ASP A 191 -2.21 -14.54 -13.93
N GLU A 192 -1.97 -13.23 -13.99
CA GLU A 192 -2.77 -12.32 -14.81
C GLU A 192 -2.70 -12.68 -16.30
N ALA A 193 -1.51 -13.00 -16.81
CA ALA A 193 -1.34 -13.43 -18.21
C ALA A 193 -2.12 -14.72 -18.49
N ARG A 194 -1.99 -15.72 -17.60
CA ARG A 194 -2.73 -16.99 -17.70
C ARG A 194 -4.23 -16.78 -17.68
N TYR A 195 -4.74 -15.94 -16.78
CA TYR A 195 -6.17 -15.61 -16.73
C TYR A 195 -6.62 -14.91 -18.02
N ARG A 196 -5.84 -13.95 -18.54
CA ARG A 196 -6.19 -13.23 -19.76
C ARG A 196 -6.26 -14.13 -21.00
N GLU A 197 -5.45 -15.18 -21.05
CA GLU A 197 -5.39 -16.15 -22.15
C GLU A 197 -6.36 -17.32 -21.96
N SER A 198 -6.97 -17.48 -20.78
CA SER A 198 -7.88 -18.58 -20.49
C SER A 198 -9.30 -18.31 -20.99
N GLY A 199 -10.06 -19.41 -21.15
CA GLY A 199 -11.50 -19.34 -21.39
C GLY A 199 -12.31 -18.85 -20.17
N GLU A 200 -11.70 -18.72 -18.98
CA GLU A 200 -12.38 -18.15 -17.81
C GLU A 200 -12.70 -16.68 -18.04
N ARG A 201 -11.77 -15.93 -18.64
CA ARG A 201 -11.98 -14.50 -18.95
C ARG A 201 -13.26 -14.25 -19.75
N GLU A 202 -13.52 -15.08 -20.75
CA GLU A 202 -14.71 -14.89 -21.59
C GLU A 202 -15.99 -15.30 -20.83
N ARG A 203 -15.95 -16.35 -20.03
CA ARG A 203 -17.08 -16.72 -19.15
C ARG A 203 -17.38 -15.62 -18.14
N ASP A 204 -16.37 -15.04 -17.52
CA ASP A 204 -16.52 -13.95 -16.57
C ASP A 204 -17.08 -12.71 -17.26
N ARG A 205 -16.61 -12.41 -18.48
CA ARG A 205 -17.15 -11.32 -19.31
C ARG A 205 -18.64 -11.53 -19.62
N GLU A 206 -19.01 -12.70 -20.14
CA GLU A 206 -20.41 -13.04 -20.46
C GLU A 206 -21.29 -12.94 -19.21
N PHE A 207 -20.81 -13.48 -18.09
CA PHE A 207 -21.51 -13.41 -16.80
C PHE A 207 -21.75 -11.97 -16.35
N TRP A 208 -20.71 -11.12 -16.32
CA TRP A 208 -20.83 -9.74 -15.84
C TRP A 208 -21.69 -8.87 -16.76
N LEU A 209 -21.58 -9.06 -18.09
CA LEU A 209 -22.42 -8.37 -19.07
C LEU A 209 -23.88 -8.79 -18.97
N GLY A 210 -24.15 -10.08 -18.76
CA GLY A 210 -25.51 -10.59 -18.56
C GLY A 210 -26.12 -10.13 -17.24
N ARG A 211 -25.35 -10.17 -16.14
CA ARG A 211 -25.82 -9.81 -14.80
C ARG A 211 -26.26 -8.35 -14.67
N TYR A 212 -25.59 -7.43 -15.38
CA TYR A 212 -25.89 -6.00 -15.33
C TYR A 212 -26.35 -5.45 -16.69
N ALA A 213 -27.03 -6.29 -17.49
CA ALA A 213 -27.54 -5.89 -18.79
C ALA A 213 -28.55 -4.73 -18.71
N ASP A 214 -29.28 -4.64 -17.61
CA ASP A 214 -30.24 -3.60 -17.26
C ASP A 214 -29.60 -2.31 -16.73
N ARG A 215 -28.28 -2.33 -16.45
CA ARG A 215 -27.48 -1.17 -16.00
C ARG A 215 -28.14 -0.40 -14.85
N PRO A 216 -28.41 -1.06 -13.70
CA PRO A 216 -29.10 -0.41 -12.60
C PRO A 216 -28.31 0.80 -12.11
N GLN A 217 -29.01 1.91 -11.85
CA GLN A 217 -28.38 3.09 -11.26
C GLN A 217 -27.91 2.75 -9.84
N PRO A 218 -26.65 3.04 -9.48
CA PRO A 218 -26.18 2.87 -8.11
C PRO A 218 -27.04 3.70 -7.15
N LEU A 219 -27.52 3.07 -6.08
CA LEU A 219 -28.22 3.77 -5.01
C LEU A 219 -27.20 4.57 -4.18
N SER A 220 -27.48 5.86 -3.96
CA SER A 220 -26.71 6.71 -3.06
C SER A 220 -27.50 6.97 -1.79
N LEU A 221 -26.82 6.91 -0.64
CA LEU A 221 -27.37 7.33 0.65
C LEU A 221 -27.10 8.82 0.96
N ALA A 222 -26.41 9.54 0.07
CA ALA A 222 -26.12 10.95 0.24
C ALA A 222 -27.37 11.80 0.02
N THR A 223 -27.70 12.68 0.96
CA THR A 223 -28.93 13.49 0.96
C THR A 223 -28.82 14.84 0.22
N ALA A 224 -27.71 15.11 -0.48
CA ALA A 224 -27.49 16.40 -1.14
C ALA A 224 -28.17 16.46 -2.52
N PRO A 225 -28.77 17.60 -2.93
CA PRO A 225 -29.47 17.71 -4.19
C PRO A 225 -28.49 17.65 -5.37
N GLU A 226 -28.81 16.77 -6.32
CA GLU A 226 -28.09 16.59 -7.59
C GLU A 226 -28.15 17.89 -8.43
N THR A 227 -27.07 18.65 -8.44
CA THR A 227 -26.75 19.52 -9.58
C THR A 227 -25.43 19.09 -10.17
N THR A 228 -25.45 18.06 -11.01
CA THR A 228 -24.60 17.96 -12.21
C THR A 228 -25.29 17.04 -13.20
N GLN A 229 -25.99 17.65 -14.17
CA GLN A 229 -26.48 16.96 -15.35
C GLN A 229 -25.31 16.40 -16.15
N SER A 230 -25.51 15.19 -16.66
CA SER A 230 -24.63 14.45 -17.54
C SER A 230 -24.14 15.25 -18.75
N GLN A 231 -22.82 15.38 -18.91
CA GLN A 231 -22.18 15.38 -20.23
C GLN A 231 -20.85 14.62 -20.17
N SER A 232 -20.74 13.64 -21.06
CA SER A 232 -19.64 12.68 -21.30
C SER A 232 -19.54 11.48 -20.33
N ALA A 233 -19.67 10.30 -20.93
CA ALA A 233 -19.54 8.98 -20.32
C ALA A 233 -18.08 8.69 -19.92
N GLN A 234 -17.60 9.34 -18.87
CA GLN A 234 -16.56 8.77 -18.03
C GLN A 234 -17.28 8.05 -16.90
N SER A 235 -17.30 6.71 -16.97
CA SER A 235 -17.75 5.86 -15.88
C SER A 235 -16.85 6.08 -14.66
N GLN A 236 -17.11 7.14 -13.89
CA GLN A 236 -16.72 7.21 -12.50
C GLN A 236 -17.62 6.20 -11.79
N SER A 237 -17.16 4.95 -11.71
CA SER A 237 -17.63 4.05 -10.66
C SER A 237 -17.26 4.73 -9.34
N ALA A 238 -18.16 5.55 -8.81
CA ALA A 238 -18.14 5.93 -7.42
C ALA A 238 -18.38 4.65 -6.62
N HIS A 239 -17.31 3.89 -6.39
CA HIS A 239 -17.27 3.07 -5.20
C HIS A 239 -17.50 4.03 -4.03
N PRO A 240 -18.32 3.66 -3.03
CA PRO A 240 -18.44 4.48 -1.83
C PRO A 240 -17.02 4.74 -1.37
N GLU A 241 -16.68 6.02 -1.26
CA GLU A 241 -15.38 6.50 -0.84
C GLU A 241 -14.86 5.62 0.30
N THR A 242 -14.00 4.65 -0.02
CA THR A 242 -13.24 3.91 0.99
C THR A 242 -12.24 4.83 1.69
N TYR A 243 -12.17 6.07 1.21
CA TYR A 243 -11.43 7.21 1.72
C TYR A 243 -12.42 8.28 2.12
N GLY A 244 -12.86 8.24 3.38
CA GLY A 244 -13.44 9.45 3.96
C GLY A 244 -12.42 10.61 3.85
N PRO A 245 -12.90 11.87 3.86
CA PRO A 245 -12.04 13.06 3.78
C PRO A 245 -10.96 13.16 4.88
N ASP A 246 -11.01 12.26 5.87
CA ASP A 246 -10.05 12.14 6.97
C ASP A 246 -8.89 11.14 6.73
N GLY A 247 -8.80 10.47 5.58
CA GLY A 247 -7.68 9.56 5.30
C GLY A 247 -7.57 8.44 6.33
N ALA A 248 -8.67 7.71 6.55
CA ALA A 248 -8.82 6.78 7.67
C ALA A 248 -7.66 5.78 7.78
N VAL A 249 -6.81 6.01 8.78
CA VAL A 249 -5.79 5.07 9.23
C VAL A 249 -6.49 3.85 9.79
N ARG A 250 -6.24 2.67 9.22
CA ARG A 250 -6.55 1.42 9.91
C ARG A 250 -5.45 1.18 10.94
N SER A 251 -5.78 1.36 12.21
CA SER A 251 -4.89 0.99 13.31
C SER A 251 -5.15 -0.46 13.69
N ARG A 252 -4.08 -1.27 13.78
CA ARG A 252 -4.13 -2.64 14.29
C ARG A 252 -3.10 -2.76 15.40
N THR A 253 -3.54 -3.14 16.60
CA THR A 253 -2.60 -3.52 17.65
C THR A 253 -2.05 -4.91 17.36
N VAL A 254 -0.73 -5.04 17.27
CA VAL A 254 -0.06 -6.34 17.11
C VAL A 254 0.89 -6.53 18.28
N SER A 255 0.67 -7.60 19.05
CA SER A 255 1.65 -8.06 20.03
C SER A 255 2.74 -8.84 19.30
N LEU A 256 3.99 -8.44 19.42
CA LEU A 256 5.15 -9.11 18.79
C LEU A 256 5.75 -10.21 19.67
N THR A 257 4.91 -10.95 20.40
CA THR A 257 5.34 -12.06 21.27
C THR A 257 5.25 -13.39 20.54
N ALA A 258 6.08 -14.37 20.91
CA ALA A 258 6.04 -15.74 20.37
C ALA A 258 4.63 -16.35 20.39
N GLU A 259 3.89 -16.08 21.47
CA GLU A 259 2.50 -16.50 21.68
C GLU A 259 1.50 -15.78 20.75
N ALA A 260 1.70 -14.50 20.48
CA ALA A 260 0.87 -13.74 19.55
C ALA A 260 1.15 -14.11 18.09
N SER A 261 2.41 -14.33 17.73
CA SER A 261 2.82 -14.91 16.43
C SER A 261 2.25 -16.32 16.24
N ALA A 262 2.06 -17.11 17.30
CA ALA A 262 1.34 -18.38 17.25
C ALA A 262 -0.19 -18.22 17.05
N ARG A 263 -0.82 -17.22 17.69
CA ARG A 263 -2.25 -16.91 17.49
C ARG A 263 -2.56 -16.41 16.08
N VAL A 264 -1.67 -15.60 15.49
CA VAL A 264 -1.77 -15.16 14.08
C VAL A 264 -1.64 -16.36 13.13
N ARG A 265 -0.71 -17.30 13.40
CA ARG A 265 -0.59 -18.57 12.64
C ARG A 265 -1.86 -19.43 12.69
N ALA A 266 -2.58 -19.43 13.82
CA ALA A 266 -3.79 -20.25 14.00
C ALA A 266 -5.06 -19.67 13.33
N ALA A 267 -5.14 -18.36 13.14
CA ALA A 267 -6.34 -17.70 12.58
C ALA A 267 -6.47 -17.78 11.05
N THR A 268 -5.52 -18.42 10.36
CA THR A 268 -5.42 -18.41 8.88
C THR A 268 -5.31 -19.82 8.28
N ARG A 269 -5.68 -20.87 9.03
CA ARG A 269 -5.92 -22.22 8.50
C ARG A 269 -7.40 -22.48 8.38
#